data_AF-A0AAV9S088-F1
#
_entry.id   AF-A0AAV9S088-F1
#
_cell.length_a   1.000
_cell.length_b   1.000
_cell.length_c   1.000
_cell.angle_alpha   90.00
_cell.angle_beta   90.00
_cell.angle_gamma   90.00
#
_symmetry.space_group_name_H-M   'P 1'
#
loop_
_entity.id
_entity.type
_entity.pdbx_description
1 polymer ?
#
loop_
_entity_poly.entity_id
_entity_poly.type
_entity_poly.pdbx_seq_one_letter_code
_entity_poly.pdbx_strand_id
1 'polypeptide(L)'
;MSSREPAKMGDILATEADLLGMIKEYLKFEEFEETVQAFDKECKTKGKLVSKPRGSSLRDSKTRVIQEDLLSSFNDGDHKVFFELWAENIPSEVKDSDAEAQNLEFYLHIHFTIYPLRMHPSRQDRAEFEERISLFKQYLETRGAALSQTAEFLPYYALPFVPNPTIHPSFKDLFQDSWIPQLKDKLEKFLPVTLKSSKIPRLLTLY
;
A
#
# COMPACT_ATOMS: atom_id res chain seq x y z
N MET A 1 47.58 -22.39 -12.14
CA MET A 1 46.89 -22.53 -13.44
C MET A 1 45.41 -22.51 -13.18
N SER A 2 44.75 -21.37 -13.43
CA SER A 2 43.31 -21.21 -13.17
C SER A 2 42.54 -21.57 -14.44
N SER A 3 42.07 -22.82 -14.52
CA SER A 3 41.17 -23.26 -15.59
C SER A 3 39.82 -22.59 -15.39
N ARG A 4 39.50 -21.58 -16.19
CA ARG A 4 38.12 -21.10 -16.36
C ARG A 4 37.38 -22.15 -17.20
N GLU A 5 36.39 -22.81 -16.61
CA GLU A 5 35.45 -23.64 -17.36
C GLU A 5 34.76 -22.79 -18.45
N PRO A 6 34.60 -23.31 -19.68
CA PRO A 6 33.88 -22.59 -20.72
C PRO A 6 32.39 -22.57 -20.36
N ALA A 7 31.87 -21.39 -20.02
CA ALA A 7 30.44 -21.18 -19.86
C ALA A 7 29.71 -21.70 -21.11
N LYS A 8 28.76 -22.62 -20.94
CA LYS A 8 27.99 -23.18 -22.06
C LYS A 8 27.21 -22.02 -22.70
N MET A 9 27.18 -21.95 -24.03
CA MET A 9 26.51 -20.87 -24.80
C MET A 9 25.07 -20.57 -24.31
N GLY A 10 24.36 -21.57 -23.80
CA GLY A 10 23.04 -21.41 -23.18
C GLY A 10 23.01 -20.56 -21.90
N ASP A 11 24.05 -20.64 -21.06
CA ASP A 11 24.15 -19.87 -19.81
C ASP A 11 24.45 -18.38 -20.09
N ILE A 12 25.22 -18.10 -21.13
CA ILE A 12 25.52 -16.73 -21.60
C ILE A 12 24.26 -16.08 -22.19
N LEU A 13 23.47 -16.82 -22.97
CA LEU A 13 22.22 -16.32 -23.52
C LEU A 13 21.14 -16.11 -22.45
N ALA A 14 21.10 -16.98 -21.44
CA ALA A 14 20.17 -16.84 -20.31
C ALA A 14 20.50 -15.62 -19.43
N THR A 15 21.78 -15.34 -19.20
CA THR A 15 22.24 -14.16 -18.46
C THR A 15 22.03 -12.86 -19.23
N GLU A 16 22.27 -12.87 -20.55
CA GLU A 16 21.99 -11.71 -21.41
C GLU A 16 20.49 -11.38 -21.45
N ALA A 17 19.63 -12.39 -21.57
CA ALA A 17 18.18 -12.19 -21.58
C ALA A 17 17.64 -11.64 -20.25
N ASP A 18 18.24 -12.00 -19.12
CA ASP A 18 17.88 -11.47 -17.80
C ASP A 18 18.37 -10.02 -17.63
N LEU A 19 19.59 -9.71 -18.09
CA LEU A 19 20.12 -8.34 -18.08
C LEU A 19 19.24 -7.38 -18.89
N LEU A 20 18.85 -7.78 -20.11
CA LEU A 20 17.94 -6.99 -20.95
C LEU A 20 16.57 -6.81 -20.29
N GLY A 21 16.10 -7.81 -19.55
CA GLY A 21 14.88 -7.72 -18.75
C GLY A 21 14.99 -6.70 -17.60
N MET A 22 16.13 -6.66 -16.91
CA MET A 22 16.40 -5.69 -15.83
C MET A 22 16.54 -4.26 -16.35
N ILE A 23 17.19 -4.06 -17.50
CA ILE A 23 17.30 -2.76 -18.17
C ILE A 23 15.90 -2.25 -18.53
N LYS A 24 15.08 -3.09 -19.17
CA LYS A 24 13.72 -2.71 -19.55
C LYS A 24 12.84 -2.35 -18.34
N GLU A 25 13.00 -3.06 -17.24
CA GLU A 25 12.32 -2.77 -15.97
C GLU A 25 12.71 -1.39 -15.42
N TYR A 26 14.00 -1.08 -15.42
CA TYR A 26 14.53 0.22 -14.99
C TYR A 26 14.04 1.37 -15.88
N LEU A 27 14.13 1.21 -17.21
CA LEU A 27 13.67 2.25 -18.15
C LEU A 27 12.18 2.58 -17.99
N LYS A 28 11.36 1.59 -17.62
CA LYS A 28 9.94 1.79 -17.31
C LYS A 28 9.70 2.44 -15.96
N PHE A 29 10.59 2.21 -14.99
CA PHE A 29 10.50 2.84 -13.68
C PHE A 29 10.85 4.33 -13.73
N GLU A 30 11.84 4.69 -14.55
CA GLU A 30 12.23 6.09 -14.81
C GLU A 30 11.35 6.81 -15.86
N GLU A 31 10.24 6.18 -16.31
CA GLU A 31 9.32 6.77 -17.31
C GLU A 31 10.00 7.20 -18.63
N PHE A 32 10.97 6.40 -19.10
CA PHE A 32 11.63 6.62 -20.38
C PHE A 32 10.87 5.94 -21.53
N GLU A 33 9.59 6.25 -21.72
CA GLU A 33 8.68 5.63 -22.70
C GLU A 33 9.26 5.56 -24.12
N GLU A 34 9.81 6.65 -24.65
CA GLU A 34 10.42 6.68 -25.98
C GLU A 34 11.61 5.72 -26.09
N THR A 35 12.41 5.65 -25.02
CA THR A 35 13.59 4.77 -24.94
C THR A 35 13.16 3.31 -24.83
N VAL A 36 12.09 3.01 -24.07
CA VAL A 36 11.53 1.65 -23.99
C VAL A 36 11.04 1.18 -25.36
N GLN A 37 10.39 2.04 -26.13
CA GLN A 37 9.92 1.71 -27.48
C GLN A 37 11.09 1.44 -28.44
N ALA A 38 12.11 2.31 -28.42
CA ALA A 38 13.32 2.13 -29.22
C ALA A 38 14.07 0.85 -28.82
N PHE A 39 14.24 0.62 -27.52
CA PHE A 39 14.90 -0.56 -26.96
C PHE A 39 14.18 -1.86 -27.38
N ASP A 40 12.85 -1.92 -27.27
CA ASP A 40 12.08 -3.08 -27.70
C ASP A 40 12.20 -3.33 -29.21
N LYS A 41 12.25 -2.27 -30.02
CA LYS A 41 12.46 -2.38 -31.47
C LYS A 41 13.84 -2.94 -31.78
N GLU A 42 14.89 -2.42 -31.15
CA GLU A 42 16.26 -2.86 -31.36
C GLU A 42 16.50 -4.30 -30.90
N CYS A 43 15.97 -4.69 -29.73
CA CYS A 43 16.07 -6.07 -29.25
C CYS A 43 15.42 -7.04 -30.23
N LYS A 44 14.25 -6.71 -30.79
CA LYS A 44 13.58 -7.52 -31.81
C LYS A 44 14.41 -7.61 -33.09
N THR A 45 14.89 -6.48 -33.62
CA THR A 45 15.71 -6.45 -34.84
C THR A 45 17.00 -7.25 -34.70
N LYS A 46 17.63 -7.23 -33.52
CA LYS A 46 18.87 -7.98 -33.24
C LYS A 46 18.63 -9.43 -32.80
N GLY A 47 17.39 -9.91 -32.77
CA GLY A 47 17.05 -11.27 -32.32
C GLY A 47 17.36 -11.54 -30.85
N LYS A 48 17.46 -10.49 -30.02
CA LYS A 48 17.73 -10.61 -28.59
C LYS A 48 16.44 -10.99 -27.85
N LEU A 49 16.50 -12.07 -27.07
CA LEU A 49 15.41 -12.46 -26.19
C LEU A 49 15.45 -11.58 -24.94
N VAL A 50 14.43 -10.75 -24.75
CA VAL A 50 14.22 -10.04 -23.49
C VAL A 50 13.40 -10.97 -22.60
N SER A 51 14.00 -11.45 -21.50
CA SER A 51 13.28 -12.33 -20.58
C SER A 51 12.07 -11.60 -19.97
N LYS A 52 10.97 -12.33 -19.76
CA LYS A 52 9.96 -11.90 -18.78
C LYS A 52 10.64 -11.88 -17.41
N PRO A 53 10.34 -10.90 -16.54
CA PRO A 53 11.01 -10.79 -15.26
C PRO A 53 10.78 -12.08 -14.47
N ARG A 54 11.82 -12.93 -14.33
CA ARG A 54 11.77 -14.13 -13.47
C ARG A 54 11.45 -13.76 -12.01
N GLY A 55 11.72 -12.52 -11.62
CA GLY A 55 11.34 -11.94 -10.34
C GLY A 55 9.92 -11.36 -10.24
N SER A 56 9.11 -11.33 -11.31
CA SER A 56 7.74 -10.79 -11.22
C SER A 56 6.80 -11.74 -10.52
N SER A 57 6.89 -13.05 -10.77
CA SER A 57 5.96 -14.02 -10.16
C SER A 57 6.12 -14.12 -8.64
N LEU A 58 7.36 -14.14 -8.14
CA LEU A 58 7.63 -14.17 -6.69
C LEU A 58 7.27 -12.84 -6.01
N ARG A 59 7.45 -11.71 -6.70
CA ARG A 59 7.03 -10.39 -6.20
C ARG A 59 5.52 -10.24 -6.21
N ASP A 60 4.85 -10.64 -7.28
CA ASP A 60 3.39 -10.64 -7.37
C ASP A 60 2.79 -11.52 -6.27
N SER A 61 3.43 -12.64 -5.93
CA SER A 61 3.07 -13.45 -4.75
C SER A 61 3.25 -12.69 -3.44
N LYS A 62 4.38 -12.01 -3.22
CA LYS A 62 4.61 -11.22 -2.00
C LYS A 62 3.60 -10.07 -1.87
N THR A 63 3.32 -9.35 -2.96
CA THR A 63 2.35 -8.26 -2.98
C THR A 63 0.94 -8.74 -2.69
N ARG A 64 0.56 -9.92 -3.21
CA ARG A 64 -0.71 -10.56 -2.88
C ARG A 64 -0.81 -10.92 -1.40
N VAL A 65 0.25 -11.49 -0.82
CA VAL A 65 0.29 -11.81 0.61
C VAL A 65 0.11 -10.54 1.44
N ILE A 66 0.85 -9.47 1.15
CA ILE A 66 0.69 -8.18 1.87
C ILE A 66 -0.72 -7.63 1.72
N GLN A 67 -1.32 -7.73 0.53
CA GLN A 67 -2.69 -7.29 0.28
C GLN A 67 -3.69 -8.12 1.10
N GLU A 68 -3.53 -9.44 1.13
CA GLU A 68 -4.35 -10.35 1.93
C GLU A 68 -4.21 -10.05 3.42
N ASP A 69 -2.99 -9.83 3.91
CA ASP A 69 -2.71 -9.51 5.32
C ASP A 69 -3.34 -8.17 5.72
N LEU A 70 -3.17 -7.11 4.91
CA LEU A 70 -3.81 -5.81 5.15
C LEU A 70 -5.34 -5.93 5.20
N LEU A 71 -5.93 -6.71 4.28
CA LEU A 71 -7.37 -6.91 4.24
C LEU A 71 -7.86 -7.79 5.41
N SER A 72 -7.08 -8.76 5.88
CA SER A 72 -7.40 -9.56 7.06
C SER A 72 -7.39 -8.68 8.30
N SER A 73 -6.29 -7.94 8.55
CA SER A 73 -6.18 -7.02 9.69
C SER A 73 -7.29 -5.97 9.70
N PHE A 74 -7.71 -5.50 8.53
CA PHE A 74 -8.88 -4.60 8.41
C PHE A 74 -10.18 -5.24 8.90
N ASN A 75 -10.44 -6.51 8.55
CA ASN A 75 -11.66 -7.22 8.95
C ASN A 75 -11.63 -7.60 10.45
N ASP A 76 -10.47 -8.04 10.92
CA ASP A 76 -10.26 -8.52 12.29
C ASP A 76 -10.05 -7.36 13.29
N GLY A 77 -9.91 -6.13 12.77
CA GLY A 77 -9.75 -4.93 13.58
C GLY A 77 -8.38 -4.80 14.24
N ASP A 78 -7.36 -5.51 13.74
CA ASP A 78 -5.98 -5.44 14.23
C ASP A 78 -5.30 -4.15 13.75
N HIS A 79 -5.48 -3.10 14.55
CA HIS A 79 -4.93 -1.76 14.29
C HIS A 79 -3.41 -1.79 14.14
N LYS A 80 -2.72 -2.52 15.02
CA LYS A 80 -1.25 -2.49 15.09
C LYS A 80 -0.66 -3.13 13.84
N VAL A 81 -1.07 -4.36 13.53
CA VAL A 81 -0.56 -5.09 12.35
C VAL A 81 -0.90 -4.32 11.07
N PHE A 82 -2.11 -3.78 10.96
CA PHE A 82 -2.50 -3.01 9.79
C PHE A 82 -1.59 -1.80 9.55
N PHE A 83 -1.39 -0.94 10.56
CA PHE A 83 -0.61 0.29 10.37
C PHE A 83 0.90 0.05 10.28
N GLU A 84 1.43 -1.04 10.85
CA GLU A 84 2.80 -1.50 10.58
C GLU A 84 2.96 -1.87 9.10
N LEU A 85 2.08 -2.73 8.57
CA LEU A 85 2.07 -3.10 7.15
C LEU A 85 1.84 -1.89 6.23
N TRP A 86 0.94 -0.98 6.58
CA TRP A 86 0.69 0.25 5.83
C TRP A 86 1.94 1.14 5.77
N ALA A 87 2.59 1.36 6.91
CA ALA A 87 3.78 2.20 6.99
C ALA A 87 4.95 1.63 6.17
N GLU A 88 5.14 0.31 6.22
CA GLU A 88 6.22 -0.40 5.53
C GLU A 88 6.02 -0.52 4.01
N ASN A 89 4.78 -0.69 3.55
CA ASN A 89 4.50 -1.09 2.17
C ASN A 89 3.91 0.02 1.29
N ILE A 90 3.28 1.05 1.88
CA ILE A 90 2.79 2.20 1.11
C ILE A 90 3.91 3.25 0.98
N PRO A 91 4.30 3.65 -0.25
CA PRO A 91 5.36 4.63 -0.48
C PRO A 91 5.08 5.96 0.23
N SER A 92 6.13 6.58 0.78
CA SER A 92 6.00 7.86 1.50
C SER A 92 5.49 8.97 0.58
N GLU A 93 5.91 8.98 -0.69
CA GLU A 93 5.47 9.96 -1.69
C GLU A 93 3.94 9.92 -1.88
N VAL A 94 3.38 8.71 -1.90
CA VAL A 94 1.93 8.50 -1.99
C VAL A 94 1.26 8.95 -0.70
N LYS A 95 1.77 8.55 0.48
CA LYS A 95 1.18 8.95 1.77
C LYS A 95 1.22 10.46 2.00
N ASP A 96 2.24 11.14 1.47
CA ASP A 96 2.50 12.56 1.74
C ASP A 96 1.89 13.51 0.69
N SER A 97 1.68 13.04 -0.54
CA SER A 97 1.24 13.91 -1.66
C SER A 97 -0.06 13.48 -2.34
N ASP A 98 -0.47 12.22 -2.21
CA ASP A 98 -1.69 11.72 -2.86
C ASP A 98 -2.92 11.95 -1.97
N ALA A 99 -3.85 12.79 -2.45
CA ALA A 99 -5.04 13.16 -1.70
C ALA A 99 -5.98 11.96 -1.47
N GLU A 100 -6.07 11.01 -2.41
CA GLU A 100 -6.90 9.82 -2.24
C GLU A 100 -6.33 8.90 -1.15
N ALA A 101 -5.01 8.74 -1.11
CA ALA A 101 -4.30 7.98 -0.09
C ALA A 101 -4.46 8.62 1.30
N GLN A 102 -4.32 9.95 1.41
CA GLN A 102 -4.51 10.68 2.65
C GLN A 102 -5.94 10.56 3.19
N ASN A 103 -6.93 10.71 2.32
CA ASN A 103 -8.33 10.56 2.67
C ASN A 103 -8.63 9.12 3.12
N LEU A 104 -8.08 8.12 2.43
CA LEU A 104 -8.22 6.72 2.79
C LEU A 104 -7.57 6.42 4.15
N GLU A 105 -6.34 6.87 4.38
CA GLU A 105 -5.62 6.73 5.66
C GLU A 105 -6.43 7.33 6.82
N PHE A 106 -7.01 8.51 6.62
CA PHE A 106 -7.87 9.16 7.61
C PHE A 106 -9.09 8.31 7.97
N TYR A 107 -9.79 7.78 6.96
CA TYR A 107 -10.95 6.90 7.17
C TYR A 107 -10.56 5.56 7.80
N LEU A 108 -9.39 5.02 7.48
CA LEU A 108 -8.86 3.81 8.11
C LEU A 108 -8.60 4.04 9.60
N HIS A 109 -8.02 5.18 9.97
CA HIS A 109 -7.85 5.55 11.38
C HIS A 109 -9.20 5.63 12.11
N ILE A 110 -10.24 6.20 11.49
CA ILE A 110 -11.59 6.20 12.07
C ILE A 110 -12.12 4.77 12.24
N HIS A 111 -12.01 3.92 11.22
CA HIS A 111 -12.48 2.53 11.25
C HIS A 111 -11.91 1.78 12.44
N PHE A 112 -10.58 1.78 12.58
CA PHE A 112 -9.95 1.08 13.68
C PHE A 112 -10.32 1.69 15.03
N THR A 113 -10.46 3.01 15.10
CA THR A 113 -10.89 3.71 16.32
C THR A 113 -12.27 3.26 16.79
N ILE A 114 -13.25 3.20 15.89
CA ILE A 114 -14.64 2.83 16.24
C ILE A 114 -14.89 1.32 16.24
N TYR A 115 -13.91 0.51 15.82
CA TYR A 115 -14.05 -0.95 15.72
C TYR A 115 -14.60 -1.60 17.01
N PRO A 116 -14.06 -1.29 18.21
CA PRO A 116 -14.59 -1.88 19.45
C PRO A 116 -16.03 -1.46 19.76
N LEU A 117 -16.48 -0.31 19.27
CA LEU A 117 -17.85 0.17 19.48
C LEU A 117 -18.87 -0.52 18.56
N ARG A 118 -18.41 -1.13 17.47
CA ARG A 118 -19.25 -1.89 16.53
C ARG A 118 -19.34 -3.37 16.89
N MET A 119 -18.33 -3.90 17.57
CA MET A 119 -18.39 -5.20 18.22
C MET A 119 -19.19 -5.07 19.53
N HIS A 120 -19.93 -6.11 19.93
CA HIS A 120 -20.86 -6.04 21.06
C HIS A 120 -20.23 -5.37 22.30
N PRO A 121 -20.82 -4.30 22.87
CA PRO A 121 -20.17 -3.47 23.86
C PRO A 121 -20.03 -4.20 25.21
N SER A 122 -18.88 -4.84 25.41
CA SER A 122 -18.40 -5.35 26.69
C SER A 122 -17.52 -4.30 27.39
N ARG A 123 -17.15 -4.55 28.66
CA ARG A 123 -16.23 -3.65 29.38
C ARG A 123 -14.83 -3.59 28.75
N GLN A 124 -14.41 -4.67 28.09
CA GLN A 124 -13.09 -4.73 27.45
C GLN A 124 -13.03 -3.81 26.23
N ASP A 125 -14.11 -3.72 25.46
CA ASP A 125 -14.20 -2.88 24.26
C ASP A 125 -14.12 -1.39 24.59
N ARG A 126 -14.53 -0.99 25.79
CA ARG A 126 -14.42 0.41 26.23
C ARG A 126 -12.97 0.84 26.48
N ALA A 127 -12.19 -0.01 27.16
CA ALA A 127 -10.77 0.29 27.40
C ALA A 127 -10.00 0.31 26.08
N GLU A 128 -10.32 -0.62 25.18
CA GLU A 128 -9.75 -0.67 23.84
C GLU A 128 -10.13 0.56 23.00
N PHE A 129 -11.39 1.00 23.05
CA PHE A 129 -11.81 2.25 22.42
C PHE A 129 -11.05 3.46 22.98
N GLU A 130 -10.89 3.55 24.31
CA GLU A 130 -10.17 4.64 24.98
C GLU A 130 -8.68 4.69 24.58
N GLU A 131 -8.04 3.54 24.36
CA GLU A 131 -6.68 3.48 23.80
C GLU A 131 -6.64 3.97 22.35
N ARG A 132 -7.51 3.42 21.50
CA ARG A 132 -7.51 3.72 20.05
C ARG A 132 -7.91 5.16 19.75
N ILE A 133 -8.83 5.75 20.52
CA ILE A 133 -9.19 7.18 20.38
C ILE A 133 -8.04 8.11 20.77
N SER A 134 -7.18 7.70 21.71
CA SER A 134 -5.96 8.44 22.03
C SER A 134 -4.95 8.40 20.88
N LEU A 135 -4.78 7.24 20.23
CA LEU A 135 -3.94 7.12 19.03
C LEU A 135 -4.49 7.98 17.88
N PHE A 136 -5.82 7.97 17.68
CA PHE A 136 -6.44 8.81 16.68
C PHE A 136 -6.24 10.30 16.96
N LYS A 137 -6.36 10.73 18.23
CA LYS A 137 -6.07 12.10 18.62
C LYS A 137 -4.64 12.52 18.25
N GLN A 138 -3.65 11.68 18.54
CA GLN A 138 -2.26 11.94 18.14
C GLN A 138 -2.09 12.02 16.62
N TYR A 139 -2.80 11.18 15.87
CA TYR A 139 -2.81 11.26 14.41
C TYR A 139 -3.39 12.60 13.90
N LEU A 140 -4.52 13.05 14.46
CA LEU A 140 -5.15 14.34 14.11
C LEU A 140 -4.24 15.54 14.40
N GLU A 141 -3.39 15.45 15.42
CA GLU A 141 -2.41 16.47 15.81
C GLU A 141 -1.13 16.45 14.96
N THR A 142 -0.94 15.41 14.12
CA THR A 142 0.27 15.20 13.31
C THR A 142 -0.06 15.07 11.82
N ARG A 143 0.02 13.87 11.23
CA ARG A 143 -0.21 13.62 9.80
C ARG A 143 -1.63 14.01 9.37
N GLY A 144 -2.61 13.81 10.26
CA GLY A 144 -4.00 14.17 10.01
C GLY A 144 -4.26 15.67 10.05
N ALA A 145 -3.36 16.53 10.55
CA ALA A 145 -3.67 17.93 10.81
C ALA A 145 -4.09 18.71 9.54
N ALA A 146 -3.49 18.40 8.39
CA ALA A 146 -3.77 19.09 7.13
C ALA A 146 -5.23 18.92 6.65
N LEU A 147 -5.86 17.78 6.96
CA LEU A 147 -7.23 17.48 6.55
C LEU A 147 -8.30 18.30 7.31
N SER A 148 -7.90 19.08 8.32
CA SER A 148 -8.79 19.97 9.08
C SER A 148 -9.37 21.08 8.23
N GLN A 149 -8.74 21.38 7.09
CA GLN A 149 -9.19 22.38 6.14
C GLN A 149 -10.24 21.83 5.15
N THR A 150 -10.49 20.51 5.16
CA THR A 150 -11.46 19.86 4.30
C THR A 150 -12.79 19.69 5.04
N ALA A 151 -13.86 20.30 4.51
CA ALA A 151 -15.17 20.33 5.16
C ALA A 151 -15.75 18.94 5.48
N GLU A 152 -15.44 17.93 4.64
CA GLU A 152 -15.84 16.53 4.85
C GLU A 152 -15.25 15.93 6.14
N PHE A 153 -14.00 16.29 6.49
CA PHE A 153 -13.31 15.70 7.64
C PHE A 153 -13.49 16.46 8.94
N LEU A 154 -13.84 17.74 8.84
CA LEU A 154 -13.95 18.65 9.98
C LEU A 154 -14.76 18.08 11.17
N PRO A 155 -15.92 17.40 10.98
CA PRO A 155 -16.67 16.83 12.09
C PRO A 155 -15.88 15.79 12.90
N TYR A 156 -14.95 15.05 12.28
CA TYR A 156 -14.22 13.96 12.93
C TYR A 156 -13.10 14.46 13.86
N TYR A 157 -12.69 15.72 13.77
CA TYR A 157 -11.76 16.33 14.75
C TYR A 157 -12.39 16.48 16.13
N ALA A 158 -13.72 16.46 16.21
CA ALA A 158 -14.45 16.43 17.48
C ALA A 158 -14.55 15.01 18.07
N LEU A 159 -14.28 13.95 17.29
CA LEU A 159 -14.50 12.56 17.70
C LEU A 159 -13.80 12.21 19.04
N PRO A 160 -12.53 12.59 19.30
CA PRO A 160 -11.88 12.31 20.58
C PRO A 160 -12.50 12.98 21.81
N PHE A 161 -13.37 13.96 21.61
CA PHE A 161 -13.99 14.75 22.68
C PHE A 161 -15.46 14.40 22.90
N VAL A 162 -16.03 13.51 22.09
CA VAL A 162 -17.43 13.09 22.21
C VAL A 162 -17.52 11.86 23.13
N PRO A 163 -18.20 11.94 24.30
CA PRO A 163 -18.24 10.83 25.27
C PRO A 163 -18.88 9.54 24.74
N ASN A 164 -19.83 9.66 23.81
CA ASN A 164 -20.45 8.52 23.16
C ASN A 164 -20.70 8.81 21.67
N PRO A 165 -19.78 8.41 20.78
CA PRO A 165 -19.91 8.70 19.36
C PRO A 165 -21.03 7.88 18.67
N THR A 166 -21.47 6.76 19.24
CA THR A 166 -22.49 5.86 18.64
C THR A 166 -23.87 6.52 18.50
N ILE A 167 -24.17 7.52 19.34
CA ILE A 167 -25.46 8.23 19.37
C ILE A 167 -25.35 9.67 18.85
N HIS A 168 -24.15 10.13 18.49
CA HIS A 168 -23.93 11.51 18.11
C HIS A 168 -24.30 11.72 16.62
N PRO A 169 -25.16 12.70 16.29
CA PRO A 169 -25.72 12.84 14.94
C PRO A 169 -24.67 13.06 13.85
N SER A 170 -23.56 13.74 14.18
CA SER A 170 -22.44 13.96 13.25
C SER A 170 -21.70 12.68 12.84
N PHE A 171 -21.87 11.58 13.58
CA PHE A 171 -21.15 10.31 13.34
C PHE A 171 -22.10 9.17 12.94
N LYS A 172 -23.39 9.45 12.74
CA LYS A 172 -24.41 8.45 12.43
C LYS A 172 -24.01 7.55 11.24
N ASP A 173 -23.31 8.12 10.26
CA ASP A 173 -22.93 7.43 9.03
C ASP A 173 -21.82 6.40 9.30
N LEU A 174 -20.93 6.65 10.28
CA LEU A 174 -19.87 5.73 10.70
C LEU A 174 -20.40 4.40 11.25
N PHE A 175 -21.65 4.38 11.73
CA PHE A 175 -22.29 3.22 12.34
C PHE A 175 -23.34 2.56 11.44
N GLN A 176 -23.49 3.03 10.19
CA GLN A 176 -24.31 2.33 9.20
C GLN A 176 -23.63 1.01 8.77
N ASP A 177 -24.44 0.02 8.39
CA ASP A 177 -23.95 -1.28 7.90
C ASP A 177 -23.19 -1.17 6.58
N SER A 178 -23.47 -0.13 5.80
CA SER A 178 -22.82 0.13 4.52
C SER A 178 -21.43 0.75 4.64
N TRP A 179 -21.10 1.37 5.77
CA TRP A 179 -19.88 2.18 5.90
C TRP A 179 -18.59 1.36 5.80
N ILE A 180 -18.49 0.26 6.56
CA ILE A 180 -17.31 -0.62 6.52
C ILE A 180 -17.14 -1.26 5.13
N PRO A 181 -18.18 -1.86 4.49
CA PRO A 181 -18.05 -2.38 3.13
C PRO A 181 -17.58 -1.34 2.10
N GLN A 182 -18.06 -0.09 2.20
CA GLN A 182 -17.63 0.97 1.29
C GLN A 182 -16.17 1.36 1.52
N LEU A 183 -15.72 1.44 2.78
CA LEU A 183 -14.32 1.71 3.09
C LEU A 183 -13.42 0.57 2.63
N LYS A 184 -13.85 -0.68 2.83
CA LYS A 184 -13.14 -1.87 2.36
C LYS A 184 -13.01 -1.89 0.84
N ASP A 185 -14.07 -1.59 0.10
CA ASP A 185 -14.03 -1.51 -1.36
C ASP A 185 -13.02 -0.44 -1.86
N LYS A 186 -12.94 0.71 -1.18
CA LYS A 186 -11.91 1.72 -1.46
C LYS A 186 -10.50 1.18 -1.23
N LEU A 187 -10.28 0.49 -0.10
CA LEU A 187 -8.99 -0.13 0.22
C LEU A 187 -8.61 -1.22 -0.79
N GLU A 188 -9.53 -2.11 -1.15
CA GLU A 188 -9.33 -3.20 -2.13
C GLU A 188 -8.97 -2.67 -3.52
N LYS A 189 -9.50 -1.51 -3.92
CA LYS A 189 -9.15 -0.85 -5.18
C LYS A 189 -7.81 -0.12 -5.11
N PHE A 190 -7.48 0.46 -3.96
CA PHE A 190 -6.24 1.20 -3.74
C PHE A 190 -5.00 0.30 -3.73
N LEU A 191 -5.03 -0.80 -2.97
CA LEU A 191 -3.84 -1.64 -2.72
C LEU A 191 -3.17 -2.18 -4.02
N PRO A 192 -3.90 -2.70 -5.03
CA PRO A 192 -3.28 -3.21 -6.24
C PRO A 192 -2.59 -2.16 -7.09
N VAL A 193 -2.99 -0.88 -6.97
CA VAL A 193 -2.38 0.24 -7.71
C VAL A 193 -1.13 0.70 -6.97
N THR A 194 -1.25 0.91 -5.66
CA THR A 194 -0.20 1.50 -4.83
C THR A 194 0.93 0.52 -4.51
N LEU A 195 0.63 -0.74 -4.19
CA LEU A 195 1.69 -1.71 -3.92
C LEU A 195 2.48 -2.10 -5.18
N LYS A 196 1.94 -1.80 -6.38
CA LYS A 196 2.64 -1.95 -7.66
C LYS A 196 3.47 -0.72 -8.04
N SER A 197 3.38 0.42 -7.33
CA SER A 197 4.21 1.61 -7.62
C SER A 197 5.51 1.64 -6.82
N SER A 198 5.62 0.87 -5.73
CA SER A 198 6.83 0.73 -4.88
C SER A 198 8.01 -0.03 -5.54
N LYS A 199 8.11 -0.03 -6.88
CA LYS A 199 9.00 -0.89 -7.66
C LYS A 199 10.43 -0.35 -7.74
N ILE A 200 11.25 -0.53 -6.72
CA ILE A 200 12.71 -0.39 -6.92
C ILE A 200 13.15 -1.42 -7.98
N PRO A 201 13.68 -1.00 -9.14
CA PRO A 201 14.05 -1.92 -10.21
C PRO A 201 15.16 -2.87 -9.78
N ARG A 202 15.12 -4.12 -10.24
CA ARG A 202 16.20 -5.11 -10.00
C ARG A 202 17.59 -4.58 -10.29
N LEU A 203 17.74 -3.74 -11.32
CA LEU A 203 19.01 -3.14 -11.69
C LEU A 203 19.64 -2.33 -10.54
N LEU A 204 18.82 -1.64 -9.74
CA LEU A 204 19.28 -0.86 -8.58
C LEU A 204 19.69 -1.75 -7.39
N THR A 205 19.22 -3.00 -7.33
CA THR A 205 19.58 -3.94 -6.25
C THR A 205 20.90 -4.68 -6.47
N LEU A 206 21.58 -4.44 -7.60
CA LEU A 206 22.86 -5.05 -7.93
C LEU A 206 24.07 -4.28 -7.38
N TYR A 207 23.86 -3.10 -6.81
CA TYR A 207 24.87 -2.24 -6.19
C TYR A 207 24.63 -2.16 -4.68
#